data_AF-A0A1N7JI87-F1
#
_entry.id   AF-A0A1N7JI87-F1
#
_cell.length_a   1.000
_cell.length_b   1.000
_cell.length_c   1.000
_cell.angle_alpha   90.00
_cell.angle_beta   90.00
_cell.angle_gamma   90.00
#
_symmetry.space_group_name_H-M   'P 1'
#
loop_
_entity.id
_entity.type
_entity.pdbx_description
1 polymer ?
#
loop_
_entity_poly.entity_id
_entity_poly.type
_entity_poly.pdbx_seq_one_letter_code
_entity_poly.pdbx_strand_id
1 'polypeptide(L)' 'MQENLIWYACAEHIDPILDEIVDEQGRAPDLLPLTAKERTGEADCHWCGKEPDYLLILDGGEK' A
#
# COMPACT_ATOMS: atom_id res chain seq x y z
N MET A 1 -7.65 2.93 -19.83
CA MET A 1 -7.65 3.78 -18.61
C MET A 1 -6.97 2.93 -17.57
N GLN A 2 -5.70 3.18 -17.26
CA GLN A 2 -4.97 2.39 -16.28
C GLN A 2 -5.38 2.90 -14.89
N GLU A 3 -6.00 2.04 -14.10
CA GLU A 3 -6.38 2.32 -12.72
C GLU A 3 -5.19 1.96 -11.84
N ASN A 4 -4.55 2.99 -11.26
CA ASN A 4 -3.46 2.80 -10.33
C ASN A 4 -4.05 2.58 -8.94
N LEU A 5 -3.90 1.38 -8.39
CA LEU A 5 -4.45 1.06 -7.07
C LEU A 5 -3.46 1.51 -5.99
N ILE A 6 -3.96 2.26 -5.02
CA ILE A 6 -3.17 2.85 -3.94
C ILE A 6 -3.74 2.37 -2.62
N TRP A 7 -2.90 1.75 -1.80
CA TRP A 7 -3.26 1.30 -0.45
C TRP A 7 -2.28 1.84 0.58
N TYR A 8 -2.75 1.91 1.83
CA TYR A 8 -2.00 2.40 2.96
C TYR A 8 -1.88 1.29 4.01
N ALA A 9 -0.67 1.02 4.48
CA ALA A 9 -0.41 0.02 5.51
C ALA A 9 0.51 0.55 6.61
N CYS A 10 0.24 0.09 7.83
CA CYS A 10 1.16 0.29 8.95
C CYS A 10 2.29 -0.74 8.90
N ALA A 11 3.40 -0.47 9.61
CA ALA A 11 4.56 -1.35 9.67
C ALA A 11 4.25 -2.76 10.21
N GLU A 12 3.16 -2.92 10.97
CA GLU A 12 2.78 -4.18 11.60
C GLU A 12 2.06 -5.13 10.64
N HIS A 13 1.34 -4.58 9.66
CA HIS A 13 0.54 -5.34 8.70
C HIS A 13 1.17 -5.37 7.31
N ILE A 14 2.24 -4.61 7.05
CA ILE A 14 2.80 -4.49 5.72
C ILE A 14 3.27 -5.84 5.16
N ASP A 15 3.94 -6.67 5.97
CA ASP A 15 4.44 -7.97 5.55
C ASP A 15 3.33 -8.93 5.06
N PRO A 16 2.27 -9.21 5.84
CA PRO A 16 1.19 -10.08 5.36
C PRO A 16 0.43 -9.48 4.18
N ILE A 17 0.22 -8.16 4.15
CA ILE A 17 -0.48 -7.49 3.05
C ILE A 17 0.27 -7.61 1.73
N LEU A 18 1.60 -7.45 1.77
CA LEU A 18 2.42 -7.59 0.57
C LEU A 18 2.30 -9.00 -0.02
N ASP A 19 2.29 -10.03 0.83
CA ASP A 19 2.14 -11.41 0.40
C ASP A 19 0.77 -11.64 -0.27
N GLU A 20 -0.31 -11.13 0.34
CA GLU A 20 -1.65 -11.23 -0.23
C GLU A 20 -1.77 -10.49 -1.57
N ILE A 21 -1.26 -9.27 -1.69
CA ILE A 21 -1.29 -8.52 -2.96
C ILE A 21 -0.48 -9.25 -4.03
N VAL A 22 0.66 -9.85 -3.68
CA VAL A 22 1.47 -10.65 -4.61
C VAL A 22 0.72 -11.90 -5.06
N ASP A 23 0.02 -12.59 -4.16
CA ASP A 23 -0.78 -13.78 -4.49
C ASP A 23 -1.97 -13.41 -5.39
N GLU A 24 -2.72 -12.35 -5.04
CA GLU A 24 -3.91 -11.92 -5.76
C GLU A 24 -3.60 -11.30 -7.13
N GLN A 25 -2.57 -10.45 -7.19
CA GLN A 25 -2.23 -9.67 -8.39
C GLN A 25 -1.10 -10.31 -9.21
N GLY A 26 -0.46 -11.36 -8.68
CA GLY A 26 0.70 -12.00 -9.28
C GLY A 26 1.95 -11.11 -9.35
N ARG A 27 1.97 -9.98 -8.62
CA ARG A 27 3.07 -9.01 -8.65
C ARG A 27 3.13 -8.19 -7.36
N ALA A 28 4.35 -7.80 -6.98
CA ALA A 28 4.56 -6.94 -5.84
C ALA A 28 4.16 -5.49 -6.16
N PRO A 29 3.43 -4.80 -5.26
CA PRO A 29 3.25 -3.36 -5.36
C PRO A 29 4.56 -2.64 -5.02
N ASP A 30 4.69 -1.40 -5.49
CA ASP A 30 5.74 -0.48 -5.08
C ASP A 30 5.49 -0.03 -3.63
N LEU A 31 6.47 -0.31 -2.78
CA LEU A 31 6.43 0.05 -1.36
C LEU A 31 7.20 1.35 -1.12
N LEU A 32 6.48 2.39 -0.70
CA LEU A 32 7.06 3.71 -0.41
C LEU A 32 6.83 4.07 1.05
N PRO A 33 7.89 4.34 1.85
CA PRO A 33 7.73 4.78 3.23
C PRO A 33 7.16 6.20 3.27
N LEU A 34 6.14 6.41 4.10
CA LEU A 34 5.50 7.69 4.31
C LEU A 34 6.31 8.56 5.27
N THR A 35 6.52 9.81 4.88
CA THR A 35 7.13 10.79 5.78
C THR A 35 6.09 11.28 6.79
N ALA A 36 6.54 11.84 7.92
CA ALA A 36 5.64 12.42 8.93
C ALA A 36 4.67 13.49 8.38
N LYS A 37 5.01 14.13 7.26
CA LYS A 37 4.16 15.10 6.56
C LYS A 37 3.08 14.44 5.70
N GLU A 38 3.36 13.25 5.17
CA GLU A 38 2.42 12.49 4.34
C GLU A 38 1.42 11.72 5.23
N ARG A 39 1.85 11.29 6.42
CA ARG A 39 1.02 10.61 7.43
C ARG A 39 -0.08 11.46 8.03
N THR A 40 -0.01 12.79 7.88
CA THR A 40 -1.05 13.71 8.38
C THR A 40 -2.24 13.85 7.43
N GLY A 41 -2.25 13.17 6.29
CA GLY A 41 -3.44 13.08 5.42
C GLY A 41 -4.53 12.21 6.05
N GLU A 42 -5.75 12.27 5.53
CA GLU A 42 -6.88 11.37 5.84
C GLU A 42 -6.61 9.92 5.35
N ALA A 43 -5.37 9.46 5.46
CA ALA A 43 -4.93 8.14 5.07
C ALA A 43 -4.71 7.31 6.33
N ASP A 44 -5.52 6.29 6.49
CA ASP A 44 -5.40 5.27 7.52
C ASP A 44 -4.99 3.94 6.92
N CYS A 45 -4.36 3.10 7.73
CA CYS A 45 -4.08 1.73 7.33
C CYS A 45 -5.40 1.03 7.02
N HIS A 46 -5.58 0.58 5.77
CA HIS A 46 -6.84 0.02 5.30
C HIS A 46 -7.30 -1.21 6.10
N TRP A 47 -6.38 -1.91 6.78
CA TRP A 47 -6.66 -3.13 7.54
C TRP A 47 -6.95 -2.90 9.02
N CYS A 48 -6.25 -1.98 9.66
CA CYS A 48 -6.36 -1.78 11.12
C CYS A 48 -6.80 -0.38 11.53
N GLY A 49 -6.91 0.56 10.59
CA GLY A 49 -7.26 1.96 10.84
C GLY A 49 -6.21 2.76 11.60
N LYS A 50 -5.03 2.19 11.89
CA LYS A 50 -3.91 2.91 12.52
C LYS A 50 -3.23 3.83 11.50
N GLU A 51 -2.37 4.71 11.99
CA GLU A 51 -1.51 5.55 11.15
C GLU A 51 -0.67 4.66 10.21
N PRO A 52 -0.73 4.87 8.88
CA PRO A 52 0.05 4.09 7.94
C PRO A 52 1.49 4.62 7.92
N ASP A 53 2.45 3.70 7.85
CA ASP A 53 3.88 4.05 7.66
C ASP A 53 4.33 3.83 6.23
N TYR A 54 3.53 3.12 5.44
CA TYR A 54 3.85 2.72 4.08
C TYR A 54 2.68 2.93 3.13
N LEU A 55 3.03 3.36 1.92
CA LEU A 55 2.17 3.47 0.75
C LEU A 55 2.48 2.31 -0.18
N LEU A 56 1.45 1.59 -0.61
CA LEU A 56 1.54 0.56 -1.62
C LEU A 56 0.93 1.08 -2.90
N ILE A 57 1.73 1.11 -3.96
CA ILE A 57 1.30 1.56 -5.28
C ILE A 57 1.37 0.36 -6.23
N LEU A 58 0.23 -0.06 -6.75
CA LEU A 58 0.17 -1.10 -7.76
C LEU A 58 -0.11 -0.47 -9.12
N ASP A 59 0.97 -0.18 -9.84
CA ASP A 59 0.88 0.33 -11.21
C ASP A 59 0.23 -0.73 -12.09
N GLY A 60 -0.81 -0.37 -12.85
CA GLY A 60 -1.58 -1.24 -13.76
C GLY A 60 -0.78 -1.83 -14.94
N GLY A 61 0.54 -1.94 -14.82
CA GLY A 61 1.53 -2.33 -15.82
C GLY A 61 1.04 -3.36 -16.83
N GLU A 62 0.78 -2.85 -18.02
CA GLU A 62 0.49 -3.55 -19.26
C GLU A 62 1.64 -4.53 -19.57
N LYS A 63 1.31 -5.79 -19.90
CA LYS A 63 2.23 -6.74 -20.52
C LYS A 63 2.12 -6.65 -22.04
#